data_AF-A0A1A0PXZ5-F1
#
_entry.id   AF-A0A1A0PXZ5-F1
#
_cell.length_a   1.000
_cell.length_b   1.000
_cell.length_c   1.000
_cell.angle_alpha   90.00
_cell.angle_beta   90.00
_cell.angle_gamma   90.00
#
_symmetry.space_group_name_H-M   'P 1'
#
loop_
_entity.id
_entity.type
_entity.pdbx_description
1 polymer ?
#
loop_
_entity_poly.entity_id
_entity_poly.type
_entity_poly.pdbx_seq_one_letter_code
_entity_poly.pdbx_strand_id
1 'polypeptide(L)'
;MSEQNQAVIRADSMQAAYFRAFLADERADLQRYLGEHVTRLQGCMTVGSTRLVSHHRRCIRTTENQIRHVDSMLARLDRRFPRARH
;
A
#
# COMPACT_ATOMS: atom_id res chain seq x y z
N MET A 1 0.01 32.88 17.22
CA MET A 1 0.33 32.16 15.96
C MET A 1 -0.05 33.07 14.80
N SER A 2 0.86 33.32 13.87
CA SER A 2 0.57 34.11 12.66
C SER A 2 -0.39 33.37 11.73
N GLU A 3 -1.21 34.08 10.96
CA GLU A 3 -2.10 33.55 9.93
C GLU A 3 -1.35 32.67 8.92
N GLN A 4 -0.11 33.02 8.59
CA GLN A 4 0.77 32.22 7.74
C GLN A 4 1.05 30.83 8.32
N ASN A 5 1.23 30.74 9.64
CA ASN A 5 1.49 29.46 10.30
C ASN A 5 0.24 28.57 10.31
N GLN A 6 -0.96 29.17 10.40
CA GLN A 6 -2.22 28.44 10.26
C GLN A 6 -2.46 27.95 8.83
N ALA A 7 -2.09 28.75 7.82
CA ALA A 7 -2.19 28.36 6.42
C ALA A 7 -1.30 27.14 6.09
N VAL A 8 -0.06 27.14 6.60
CA VAL A 8 0.87 25.99 6.46
C VAL A 8 0.31 24.73 7.09
N ILE A 9 -0.21 24.80 8.31
CA ILE A 9 -0.80 23.63 9.00
C ILE A 9 -1.99 23.05 8.22
N ARG A 10 -2.83 23.90 7.64
CA ARG A 10 -3.97 23.46 6.81
C ARG A 10 -3.50 22.79 5.52
N ALA A 11 -2.52 23.39 4.83
CA ALA A 11 -1.96 22.83 3.60
C ALA A 11 -1.33 21.45 3.86
N ASP A 12 -0.52 21.31 4.91
CA ASP A 12 0.08 20.04 5.33
C ASP A 12 -1.00 18.97 5.63
N SER A 13 -2.08 19.37 6.32
CA SER A 13 -3.19 18.46 6.64
C SER A 13 -3.93 17.99 5.39
N MET A 14 -4.17 18.88 4.43
CA MET A 14 -4.78 18.53 3.14
C MET A 14 -3.88 17.59 2.33
N GLN A 15 -2.59 17.87 2.28
CA GLN A 15 -1.63 17.03 1.57
C GLN A 15 -1.51 15.64 2.21
N ALA A 16 -1.54 15.56 3.54
CA ALA A 16 -1.58 14.28 4.25
C ALA A 16 -2.85 13.47 3.94
N ALA A 17 -4.01 14.12 3.82
CA ALA A 17 -5.26 13.46 3.42
C ALA A 17 -5.18 12.92 1.99
N TYR A 18 -4.62 13.70 1.05
CA TYR A 18 -4.37 13.25 -0.32
C TYR A 18 -3.48 12.01 -0.37
N PHE A 19 -2.31 12.04 0.29
CA PHE A 19 -1.40 10.90 0.27
C PHE A 19 -1.99 9.66 0.93
N ARG A 20 -2.86 9.81 1.94
CA ARG A 20 -3.60 8.67 2.51
C ARG A 20 -4.50 8.00 1.49
N ALA A 21 -5.29 8.78 0.75
CA ALA A 21 -6.19 8.24 -0.26
C ALA A 21 -5.37 7.51 -1.33
N PHE A 22 -4.34 8.17 -1.86
CA PHE A 22 -3.44 7.58 -2.85
C PHE A 22 -2.81 6.26 -2.37
N LEU A 23 -2.27 6.22 -1.15
CA LEU A 23 -1.65 5.02 -0.61
C LEU A 23 -2.67 3.91 -0.28
N ALA A 24 -3.90 4.27 0.07
CA ALA A 24 -4.97 3.29 0.27
C ALA A 24 -5.37 2.62 -1.06
N ASP A 25 -5.44 3.40 -2.14
CA ASP A 25 -5.73 2.89 -3.49
C ASP A 25 -4.58 1.99 -3.98
N GLU A 26 -3.33 2.45 -3.87
CA GLU A 26 -2.15 1.65 -4.22
C GLU A 26 -2.11 0.33 -3.43
N ARG A 27 -2.44 0.37 -2.14
CA ARG A 27 -2.53 -0.84 -1.30
C ARG A 27 -3.60 -1.79 -1.82
N ALA A 28 -4.77 -1.29 -2.20
CA ALA A 28 -5.86 -2.12 -2.73
C ALA A 28 -5.45 -2.79 -4.05
N ASP A 29 -4.77 -2.07 -4.93
CA ASP A 29 -4.25 -2.62 -6.19
C ASP A 29 -3.19 -3.70 -5.96
N LEU A 30 -2.25 -3.48 -5.05
CA LEU A 30 -1.27 -4.49 -4.66
C LEU A 30 -1.92 -5.73 -4.07
N GLN A 31 -2.98 -5.57 -3.24
CA GLN A 31 -3.73 -6.71 -2.71
C GLN A 31 -4.45 -7.51 -3.80
N ARG A 32 -5.00 -6.83 -4.81
CA ARG A 32 -5.57 -7.48 -5.99
C ARG A 32 -4.51 -8.26 -6.76
N TYR A 33 -3.35 -7.67 -7.04
CA TYR A 33 -2.24 -8.36 -7.72
C TYR A 33 -1.72 -9.56 -6.93
N LEU A 34 -1.65 -9.46 -5.61
CA LEU A 34 -1.30 -10.58 -4.74
C LEU A 34 -2.29 -11.73 -4.91
N GLY A 35 -3.60 -11.44 -4.88
CA GLY A 35 -4.66 -12.42 -5.10
C GLY A 35 -4.54 -13.11 -6.47
N GLU A 36 -4.28 -12.34 -7.54
CA GLU A 36 -4.08 -12.89 -8.88
C GLU A 36 -2.89 -13.87 -8.94
N HIS A 37 -1.76 -13.53 -8.31
CA HIS A 37 -0.59 -14.41 -8.27
C HIS A 37 -0.80 -15.65 -7.42
N VAL A 38 -1.55 -15.56 -6.32
CA VAL A 38 -1.94 -16.72 -5.50
C VAL A 38 -2.81 -17.69 -6.31
N THR A 39 -3.84 -17.19 -7.00
CA THR A 39 -4.69 -18.02 -7.86
C THR A 39 -3.89 -18.68 -8.98
N ARG A 40 -3.00 -17.94 -9.65
CA ARG A 40 -2.13 -18.50 -10.70
C ARG A 40 -1.15 -19.54 -10.15
N LEU A 41 -0.59 -19.32 -8.97
CA LEU A 41 0.29 -20.28 -8.31
C LEU A 41 -0.44 -21.61 -8.05
N GLN A 42 -1.66 -21.55 -7.53
CA GLN A 42 -2.49 -22.75 -7.30
C GLN A 42 -2.72 -23.51 -8.61
N GLY A 43 -3.09 -22.82 -9.70
CA GLY A 43 -3.24 -23.45 -11.01
C GLY A 43 -1.95 -24.10 -11.53
N CYS A 44 -0.81 -23.43 -11.37
CA CYS A 44 0.50 -23.97 -11.80
C CYS A 44 0.94 -25.19 -10.99
N MET A 45 0.60 -25.25 -9.71
CA MET A 45 0.86 -26.41 -8.86
C MET A 45 0.09 -27.64 -9.33
N THR A 46 -1.16 -27.47 -9.78
CA THR A 46 -1.98 -28.55 -10.34
C THR A 46 -1.39 -29.11 -11.64
N VAL A 47 -0.83 -28.24 -12.50
CA VAL A 47 -0.24 -28.62 -13.79
C VAL A 47 1.22 -29.10 -13.66
N GLY A 48 1.84 -28.98 -12.49
CA GLY A 48 3.21 -29.44 -12.23
C GLY A 48 4.31 -28.56 -12.82
N SER A 49 4.02 -27.32 -13.23
CA SER A 49 5.01 -26.43 -13.83
C SER A 49 5.88 -25.73 -12.78
N THR A 50 7.04 -26.31 -12.46
CA THR A 50 7.99 -25.83 -11.43
C THR A 50 8.54 -24.42 -11.71
N ARG A 51 8.73 -24.06 -12.99
CA ARG A 51 9.18 -22.72 -13.41
C ARG A 51 8.13 -21.64 -13.09
N LEU A 52 6.86 -21.89 -13.43
CA LEU A 52 5.77 -20.96 -13.17
C LEU A 52 5.50 -20.83 -11.67
N VAL A 53 5.59 -21.93 -10.92
CA VAL A 53 5.53 -21.94 -9.45
C VAL A 53 6.59 -21.02 -8.85
N SER A 54 7.83 -21.13 -9.30
CA SER A 54 8.95 -20.31 -8.80
C SER A 54 8.77 -18.83 -9.15
N HIS A 55 8.27 -18.54 -10.35
CA HIS A 55 7.95 -17.18 -10.79
C HIS A 55 6.85 -16.56 -9.92
N HIS A 56 5.70 -17.21 -9.75
CA HIS A 56 4.60 -16.66 -8.96
C HIS A 56 4.95 -16.52 -7.47
N ARG A 57 5.72 -17.45 -6.89
CA ARG A 57 6.23 -17.28 -5.52
C ARG A 57 7.12 -16.05 -5.37
N ARG A 58 7.94 -15.72 -6.38
CA ARG A 58 8.74 -14.50 -6.37
C ARG A 58 7.85 -13.27 -6.44
N CYS A 59 6.89 -13.24 -7.38
CA CYS A 59 5.95 -12.14 -7.51
C CYS A 59 5.17 -11.90 -6.20
N ILE A 60 4.63 -12.95 -5.59
CA ILE A 60 3.95 -12.89 -4.28
C ILE A 60 4.81 -12.19 -3.24
N ARG A 61 6.06 -12.64 -3.04
CA ARG A 61 6.96 -12.05 -2.05
C ARG A 61 7.28 -10.59 -2.34
N THR A 62 7.45 -10.23 -3.61
CA THR A 62 7.67 -8.84 -4.02
C THR A 62 6.45 -7.99 -3.70
N THR A 63 5.25 -8.44 -4.05
CA THR A 63 4.00 -7.73 -3.77
C THR A 63 3.76 -7.59 -2.26
N GLU A 64 4.01 -8.63 -1.47
CA GLU A 64 3.94 -8.57 -0.01
C GLU A 64 4.92 -7.55 0.60
N ASN A 65 6.15 -7.44 0.06
CA ASN A 65 7.10 -6.42 0.47
C ASN A 65 6.59 -5.01 0.15
N GLN A 66 5.99 -4.82 -1.03
CA GLN A 66 5.41 -3.54 -1.45
C GLN A 66 4.23 -3.15 -0.55
N ILE A 67 3.32 -4.08 -0.23
CA ILE A 67 2.21 -3.84 0.70
C ILE A 67 2.75 -3.40 2.06
N ARG A 68 3.74 -4.12 2.62
CA ARG A 68 4.37 -3.74 3.89
C ARG A 68 5.03 -2.36 3.85
N HIS A 69 5.59 -1.98 2.70
CA HIS A 69 6.16 -0.66 2.50
C HIS A 69 5.07 0.43 2.54
N VAL A 70 3.97 0.21 1.82
CA VAL A 70 2.81 1.12 1.82
C VAL A 70 2.19 1.25 3.22
N ASP A 71 2.01 0.13 3.93
CA ASP A 71 1.52 0.13 5.31
C ASP A 71 2.42 0.96 6.24
N SER A 72 3.76 0.87 6.06
CA SER A 72 4.72 1.68 6.81
C SER A 72 4.60 3.18 6.49
N MET A 73 4.37 3.54 5.23
CA MET A 73 4.15 4.93 4.83
C MET A 73 2.85 5.49 5.42
N LEU A 74 1.76 4.71 5.39
CA LEU A 74 0.49 5.07 6.03
C LEU A 74 0.66 5.27 7.54
N ALA A 75 1.34 4.35 8.23
CA ALA A 75 1.61 4.48 9.66
C ALA A 75 2.44 5.73 10.01
N ARG A 76 3.42 6.08 9.16
CA ARG A 76 4.21 7.31 9.32
C ARG A 76 3.37 8.57 9.11
N LEU A 77 2.48 8.57 8.12
CA LEU A 77 1.52 9.67 7.89
C LEU A 77 0.56 9.81 9.06
N ASP A 78 0.00 8.72 9.58
CA ASP A 78 -0.91 8.73 10.72
C ASP A 78 -0.24 9.19 12.01
N ARG A 79 1.04 8.86 12.21
CA ARG A 79 1.82 9.38 13.33
C ARG A 79 2.08 10.88 13.21
N ARG A 80 2.42 11.37 12.02
CA ARG A 80 2.79 12.79 11.81
C ARG A 80 1.59 13.72 11.72
N PHE A 81 0.50 13.26 11.13
CA PHE A 81 -0.71 14.04 10.87
C PHE A 81 -1.95 13.31 11.37
N PRO A 82 -2.16 13.15 12.69
CA PRO A 82 -3.27 12.37 13.21
C PRO A 82 -4.60 12.82 12.60
N ARG A 83 -5.48 11.86 12.28
CA ARG A 83 -6.86 12.20 11.87
C ARG A 83 -7.50 12.95 13.03
N ALA A 84 -8.05 14.14 12.77
CA ALA A 84 -8.81 14.87 13.78
C ALA A 84 -9.93 13.95 14.28
N ARG A 85 -10.01 13.74 15.60
CA ARG A 85 -11.22 13.14 16.19
C ARG A 85 -12.34 14.14 15.95
N HIS A 86 -13.29 13.77 15.09
CA HIS A 86 -14.58 14.45 15.00
C HIS A 86 -15.46 13.99 16.15
#